data_AF-A0A962P054-F1
#
_entry.id   AF-A0A962P054-F1
#
_cell.length_a   1.000
_cell.length_b   1.000
_cell.length_c   1.000
_cell.angle_alpha   90.00
_cell.angle_beta   90.00
_cell.angle_gamma   90.00
#
_symmetry.space_group_name_H-M   'P 1'
#
loop_
_entity.id
_entity.type
_entity.pdbx_description
1 polymer ?
#
loop_
_entity_poly.entity_id
_entity_poly.type
_entity_poly.pdbx_seq_one_letter_code
_entity_poly.pdbx_strand_id
1 'polypeptide(L)'
;YHAQSTDSTSIERFKIMERKLYRGIMWPSMVLTIVFGAAMMMNAPDYYLKQGWLHAKLALVTLLIVYHFFCGYYRDQFANDNNPKTHVFYRVFNELPVLLLIAVVILVVVKPF
;
A
#
# COMPACT_ATOMS: atom_id res chain seq x y z
N TYR A 1 -3.71 -16.42 4.68
CA TYR A 1 -4.76 -16.90 5.60
C TYR A 1 -6.06 -17.16 4.86
N HIS A 2 -6.72 -16.15 4.29
CA HIS A 2 -7.96 -16.34 3.51
C HIS A 2 -7.85 -17.40 2.39
N ALA A 3 -6.78 -17.35 1.58
CA ALA A 3 -6.51 -18.32 0.52
C ALA A 3 -6.24 -19.78 0.98
N GLN A 4 -6.13 -20.04 2.28
CA GLN A 4 -5.91 -21.38 2.86
C GLN A 4 -7.12 -21.90 3.64
N SER A 5 -8.14 -21.05 3.85
CA SER A 5 -9.33 -21.43 4.62
C SER A 5 -10.31 -22.18 3.73
N THR A 6 -10.82 -23.31 4.22
CA THR A 6 -11.86 -24.12 3.55
C THR A 6 -13.23 -23.98 4.18
N ASP A 7 -13.31 -23.35 5.36
CA ASP A 7 -14.55 -23.14 6.11
C ASP A 7 -15.28 -21.88 5.61
N SER A 8 -16.55 -22.02 5.26
CA SER A 8 -17.40 -20.94 4.74
C SER A 8 -17.59 -19.79 5.72
N THR A 9 -17.68 -20.07 7.03
CA THR A 9 -17.83 -19.04 8.06
C THR A 9 -16.57 -18.19 8.18
N SER A 10 -15.41 -18.80 7.98
CA SER A 10 -14.12 -18.10 8.02
C SER A 10 -13.93 -17.21 6.79
N ILE A 11 -14.27 -17.72 5.60
CA ILE A 11 -14.21 -16.98 4.33
C ILE A 11 -15.08 -15.73 4.39
N GLU A 12 -16.34 -15.84 4.81
CA GLU A 12 -17.25 -14.70 4.94
C GLU A 12 -16.73 -13.65 5.94
N ARG A 13 -16.16 -14.09 7.06
CA ARG A 13 -15.51 -13.19 8.03
C ARG A 13 -14.32 -12.47 7.41
N PHE A 14 -13.47 -13.17 6.65
CA PHE A 14 -12.32 -12.56 5.97
C PHE A 14 -12.77 -11.52 4.94
N LYS A 15 -13.77 -11.80 4.11
CA LYS A 15 -14.35 -10.83 3.16
C LYS A 15 -14.79 -9.54 3.86
N ILE A 16 -15.46 -9.64 5.01
CA ILE A 16 -15.89 -8.47 5.80
C ILE A 16 -14.69 -7.70 6.35
N MET A 17 -13.72 -8.41 6.95
CA MET A 17 -12.52 -7.79 7.53
C MET A 17 -11.68 -7.07 6.46
N GLU A 18 -11.46 -7.69 5.31
CA GLU A 18 -10.70 -7.12 4.20
C GLU A 18 -11.39 -5.87 3.63
N ARG A 19 -12.73 -5.88 3.51
CA ARG A 19 -13.50 -4.71 3.10
C ARG A 19 -13.37 -3.56 4.09
N LYS A 20 -13.51 -3.84 5.39
CA LYS A 20 -13.36 -2.84 6.46
C LYS A 20 -11.94 -2.27 6.50
N LEU A 21 -10.93 -3.12 6.38
CA LEU A 21 -9.53 -2.71 6.35
C LEU A 21 -9.26 -1.79 5.15
N TYR A 22 -9.66 -2.22 3.94
CA TYR A 22 -9.37 -1.47 2.72
C TYR A 22 -10.11 -0.13 2.67
N ARG A 23 -11.43 -0.13 2.86
CA ARG A 23 -12.25 1.09 2.73
C ARG A 23 -12.25 1.95 3.99
N GLY A 24 -12.17 1.34 5.16
CA GLY A 24 -12.26 2.05 6.44
C GLY A 24 -10.92 2.62 6.90
N ILE A 25 -9.81 1.95 6.61
CA ILE A 25 -8.49 2.37 7.10
C ILE A 25 -7.59 2.78 5.94
N MET A 26 -7.31 1.86 5.01
CA MET A 26 -6.29 2.11 3.98
C MET A 26 -6.65 3.28 3.05
N TRP A 27 -7.91 3.39 2.63
CA TRP A 27 -8.37 4.47 1.74
C TRP A 27 -8.26 5.88 2.38
N PRO A 28 -8.85 6.15 3.56
CA PRO A 28 -8.70 7.46 4.19
C PRO A 28 -7.25 7.75 4.57
N SER A 29 -6.48 6.76 5.04
CA SER A 29 -5.06 6.95 5.34
C SER A 29 -4.24 7.33 4.11
N MET A 30 -4.48 6.71 2.95
CA MET A 30 -3.84 7.09 1.69
C MET A 30 -4.15 8.56 1.34
N VAL A 31 -5.43 8.95 1.37
CA VAL A 31 -5.86 10.30 1.01
C VAL A 31 -5.20 11.32 1.93
N LEU A 32 -5.24 11.10 3.24
CA LEU A 32 -4.58 11.98 4.23
C LEU A 32 -3.08 12.08 3.98
N THR A 33 -2.40 10.96 3.73
CA THR A 33 -0.95 10.94 3.51
C THR A 33 -0.55 11.75 2.26
N ILE A 34 -1.31 11.62 1.17
CA ILE A 34 -1.08 12.37 -0.07
C ILE A 34 -1.33 13.86 0.16
N VAL A 35 -2.45 14.21 0.80
CA VAL A 35 -2.81 15.61 1.08
C VAL A 35 -1.76 16.28 1.96
N PHE A 36 -1.34 15.64 3.06
CA PHE A 36 -0.28 16.20 3.92
C PHE A 36 1.07 16.26 3.22
N GLY A 37 1.42 15.25 2.40
CA GLY A 37 2.65 15.25 1.61
C GLY A 37 2.69 16.40 0.60
N ALA A 38 1.58 16.64 -0.10
CA ALA A 38 1.43 17.75 -1.04
C ALA A 38 1.45 19.11 -0.33
N ALA A 39 0.70 19.26 0.78
CA ALA A 39 0.68 20.47 1.58
C ALA A 39 2.08 20.83 2.11
N MET A 40 2.86 19.84 2.56
CA MET A 40 4.25 20.04 2.99
C MET A 40 5.13 20.55 1.84
N MET A 41 4.95 20.01 0.63
CA MET A 41 5.72 20.42 -0.56
C MET A 41 5.39 21.84 -1.00
N MET A 42 4.13 22.26 -0.89
CA MET A 42 3.67 23.62 -1.23
C MET A 42 4.25 24.70 -0.31
N ASN A 43 4.70 24.37 0.90
CA ASN A 43 5.32 25.34 1.79
C ASN A 43 6.73 25.77 1.35
N ALA A 44 7.45 24.96 0.56
CA ALA A 44 8.79 25.29 0.08
C ALA A 44 9.12 24.63 -1.28
N PRO A 45 8.36 24.94 -2.35
CA PRO A 45 8.43 24.22 -3.62
C PRO A 45 9.82 24.30 -4.26
N ASP A 46 10.48 25.46 -4.22
CA ASP A 46 11.81 25.66 -4.83
C ASP A 46 12.92 24.86 -4.13
N TYR A 47 12.77 24.62 -2.83
CA TYR A 47 13.70 23.79 -2.08
C TYR A 47 13.49 22.31 -2.41
N TYR A 48 12.23 21.87 -2.38
CA TYR A 48 11.86 20.47 -2.56
C TYR A 48 12.11 19.97 -4.00
N LEU A 49 11.78 20.76 -5.02
CA LEU A 49 11.94 20.38 -6.43
C LEU A 49 13.40 20.26 -6.87
N LYS A 50 14.36 20.82 -6.12
CA LYS A 50 15.80 20.72 -6.43
C LYS A 50 16.48 19.52 -5.77
N GLN A 51 15.77 18.79 -4.91
CA GLN A 51 16.33 17.70 -4.12
C GLN A 51 16.09 16.34 -4.82
N GLY A 52 17.16 15.60 -5.08
CA GLY A 52 17.09 14.31 -5.77
C GLY A 52 16.37 13.26 -4.93
N TRP A 53 16.61 13.24 -3.62
CA TRP A 53 15.95 12.32 -2.68
C TRP A 53 14.43 12.47 -2.68
N LEU A 54 13.88 13.65 -2.98
CA LEU A 54 12.44 13.85 -3.03
C LEU A 54 11.82 13.13 -4.23
N HIS A 55 12.46 13.17 -5.39
CA HIS A 55 12.01 12.45 -6.58
C HIS A 55 12.00 10.94 -6.34
N ALA A 56 13.05 10.41 -5.71
CA ALA A 56 13.11 9.02 -5.29
C ALA A 56 11.99 8.67 -4.29
N LYS A 57 11.69 9.57 -3.34
CA LYS A 57 10.60 9.38 -2.36
C LYS A 57 9.24 9.35 -3.06
N LEU A 58 9.00 10.27 -4.00
CA LEU A 58 7.78 10.30 -4.78
C LEU A 58 7.60 9.02 -5.60
N ALA A 59 8.67 8.50 -6.23
CA ALA A 59 8.61 7.22 -6.94
C ALA A 59 8.19 6.06 -6.03
N LEU A 60 8.72 6.00 -4.79
CA LEU A 60 8.32 4.99 -3.79
C LEU A 60 6.86 5.16 -3.36
N VAL A 61 6.40 6.40 -3.15
CA VAL A 61 5.00 6.69 -2.83
C VAL A 61 4.07 6.27 -3.99
N THR A 62 4.44 6.55 -5.24
CA THR A 62 3.70 6.10 -6.42
C THR A 62 3.62 4.57 -6.46
N LEU A 63 4.71 3.88 -6.15
CA LEU A 63 4.71 2.40 -6.09
C LEU A 63 3.77 1.89 -4.99
N LEU A 64 3.74 2.52 -3.82
CA LEU A 64 2.79 2.21 -2.74
C LEU A 64 1.34 2.45 -3.16
N ILE A 65 1.06 3.51 -3.92
CA ILE A 65 -0.28 3.79 -4.46
C ILE A 65 -0.70 2.67 -5.42
N VAL A 66 0.18 2.29 -6.35
CA VAL A 66 -0.05 1.18 -7.27
C VAL A 66 -0.31 -0.12 -6.50
N TYR A 67 0.51 -0.43 -5.49
CA TYR A 67 0.32 -1.58 -4.62
C TYR A 67 -1.05 -1.57 -3.93
N HIS A 68 -1.49 -0.43 -3.41
CA HIS A 68 -2.80 -0.30 -2.78
C HIS A 68 -3.94 -0.62 -3.77
N PHE A 69 -3.87 -0.16 -5.02
CA PHE A 69 -4.87 -0.54 -6.03
C PHE A 69 -4.85 -2.05 -6.32
N PHE A 70 -3.67 -2.68 -6.37
CA PHE A 70 -3.58 -4.14 -6.48
C PHE A 70 -4.21 -4.86 -5.29
N CYS A 71 -4.05 -4.36 -4.06
CA CYS A 71 -4.78 -4.89 -2.90
C CYS A 71 -6.30 -4.83 -3.10
N GLY A 72 -6.80 -3.73 -3.68
CA GLY A 72 -8.21 -3.57 -4.01
C GLY A 72 -8.67 -4.60 -5.04
N TYR A 73 -7.88 -4.81 -6.09
CA TYR A 73 -8.15 -5.81 -7.13
C TYR A 73 -8.21 -7.23 -6.55
N TYR A 74 -7.21 -7.65 -5.77
CA TYR A 74 -7.21 -8.98 -5.18
C TYR A 74 -8.32 -9.18 -4.16
N ARG A 75 -8.67 -8.15 -3.38
CA ARG A 75 -9.83 -8.18 -2.48
C ARG A 75 -11.12 -8.44 -3.25
N ASP A 76 -11.30 -7.77 -4.39
CA ASP A 76 -12.50 -7.94 -5.21
C ASP A 76 -12.57 -9.36 -5.80
N GLN A 77 -11.43 -9.90 -6.23
CA GLN A 77 -11.34 -11.30 -6.67
C GLN A 77 -11.70 -12.29 -5.55
N PHE A 78 -11.18 -12.09 -4.33
CA PHE A 78 -11.55 -12.89 -3.17
C PHE A 78 -13.03 -12.76 -2.80
N ALA A 79 -13.63 -11.58 -2.98
CA ALA A 79 -15.06 -11.38 -2.73
C ALA A 79 -15.93 -12.16 -3.74
N ASN A 80 -15.45 -12.31 -4.97
CA ASN A 80 -16.10 -13.08 -6.04
C ASN A 80 -15.74 -14.58 -6.01
N ASP A 81 -15.14 -15.07 -4.92
CA ASP A 81 -14.66 -16.45 -4.76
C ASP A 81 -13.68 -16.93 -5.86
N ASN A 82 -13.08 -15.98 -6.57
CA ASN A 82 -12.01 -16.22 -7.51
C ASN A 82 -10.69 -16.17 -6.74
N ASN A 83 -10.02 -17.32 -6.63
CA ASN A 83 -8.69 -17.40 -6.03
C ASN A 83 -7.64 -17.60 -7.14
N PRO A 84 -7.22 -16.52 -7.85
CA PRO A 84 -6.40 -16.64 -9.05
C PRO A 84 -4.94 -17.04 -8.76
N LYS A 85 -4.50 -17.04 -7.49
CA LYS A 85 -3.10 -17.21 -7.11
C LYS A 85 -2.94 -18.11 -5.88
N THR A 86 -1.77 -18.71 -5.76
CA THR A 86 -1.41 -19.56 -4.62
C THR A 86 -1.21 -18.77 -3.33
N HIS A 87 -1.42 -19.40 -2.17
CA HIS A 87 -1.19 -18.79 -0.85
C HIS A 87 0.24 -18.22 -0.66
N VAL A 88 1.26 -18.82 -1.30
CA VAL A 88 2.65 -18.34 -1.24
C VAL A 88 2.78 -16.96 -1.89
N PHE A 89 2.12 -16.75 -3.03
CA PHE A 89 2.08 -15.45 -3.70
C PHE A 89 1.52 -14.37 -2.78
N TYR A 90 0.40 -14.64 -2.10
CA TYR A 90 -0.20 -13.67 -1.18
C TYR A 90 0.65 -13.38 0.05
N ARG A 91 1.47 -14.33 0.51
CA ARG A 91 2.43 -14.09 1.60
C ARG A 91 3.53 -13.12 1.15
N VAL A 92 4.18 -13.40 0.02
CA VAL A 92 5.21 -12.52 -0.55
C VAL A 92 4.64 -11.15 -0.90
N PHE A 93 3.44 -11.11 -1.49
CA PHE A 93 2.77 -9.86 -1.81
C PHE A 93 2.55 -9.00 -0.57
N ASN A 94 2.18 -9.60 0.56
CA ASN A 94 1.99 -8.89 1.83
C ASN A 94 3.31 -8.40 2.47
N GLU A 95 4.47 -8.88 2.02
CA GLU A 95 5.78 -8.41 2.48
C GLU A 95 6.31 -7.23 1.65
N LEU A 96 5.78 -7.00 0.44
CA LEU A 96 6.17 -5.85 -0.41
C LEU A 96 6.06 -4.49 0.30
N PRO A 97 5.01 -4.18 1.08
CA PRO A 97 4.93 -2.93 1.83
C PRO A 97 6.06 -2.74 2.83
N VAL A 98 6.53 -3.82 3.45
CA VAL A 98 7.61 -3.77 4.45
C VAL A 98 8.92 -3.40 3.77
N LEU A 99 9.22 -4.01 2.62
CA LEU A 99 10.40 -3.67 1.83
C LEU A 99 10.38 -2.20 1.39
N LEU A 100 9.23 -1.70 0.94
CA LEU A 100 9.07 -0.30 0.57
C LEU A 100 9.25 0.64 1.76
N LEU A 101 8.71 0.28 2.93
CA LEU A 101 8.87 1.06 4.15
C LEU A 101 10.34 1.17 4.56
N ILE A 102 11.09 0.07 4.50
CA ILE A 102 12.54 0.07 4.77
C ILE A 102 13.27 0.99 3.78
N ALA A 103 12.97 0.88 2.48
CA ALA A 103 13.56 1.74 1.47
C ALA A 103 13.26 3.24 1.71
N VAL A 104 12.02 3.57 2.06
CA VAL A 104 11.61 4.95 2.37
C VAL A 104 12.35 5.48 3.61
N VAL A 105 12.50 4.67 4.66
CA VAL A 105 13.22 5.08 5.88
C VAL A 105 14.69 5.34 5.57
N ILE A 106 15.36 4.44 4.85
CA ILE A 106 16.76 4.62 4.46
C ILE A 106 16.91 5.90 3.63
N LEU A 107 16.02 6.12 2.66
CA LEU A 107 16.06 7.29 1.79
C LEU A 107 15.92 8.61 2.59
N VAL A 108 15.00 8.66 3.57
CA VAL A 108 14.76 9.85 4.39
C VAL A 108 15.86 10.10 5.41
N VAL A 109 16.54 9.05 5.90
CA VAL A 109 17.66 9.18 6.85
C VAL A 109 18.94 9.58 6.12
N VAL A 110 19.29 8.84 5.06
CA VAL A 110 20.54 9.06 4.32
C VAL A 110 20.46 10.34 3.49
N LYS A 111 19.27 10.71 3.01
CA LYS A 111 19.03 11.83 2.06
C LYS A 111 20.15 11.91 1.03
N PRO A 112 20.44 10.79 0.33
CA PRO A 112 21.47 10.85 -0.69
C PRO A 112 20.94 11.83 -1.74
N PHE A 113 21.78 12.77 -2.20
CA PHE A 113 21.50 13.77 -3.26
C PHE A 113 20.39 14.81 -3.01
#